data_AF-A0A7L5BDK0-F1
#
_entry.id   AF-A0A7L5BDK0-F1
#
_cell.length_a   1.000
_cell.length_b   1.000
_cell.length_c   1.000
_cell.angle_alpha   90.00
_cell.angle_beta   90.00
_cell.angle_gamma   90.00
#
_symmetry.space_group_name_H-M   'P 1'
#
loop_
_entity.id
_entity.type
_entity.pdbx_description
1 polymer ?
#
loop_
_entity_poly.entity_id
_entity_poly.type
_entity_poly.pdbx_seq_one_letter_code
_entity_poly.pdbx_strand_id
1 'polypeptide(L)'
;MECNFVVGQKVVCIGECFPTHHLYRGLVPITKGTVLTVREITKAKRIDGKEAVGLRFKEIINPSMVTLHHGIWEFDYSPRKFRPVIQRKTDISIFKAMLNPSKEQVTA
;
A
#
# COMPACT_ATOMS: atom_id res chain seq x y z
N MET A 1 5.27 -4.90 15.73
CA MET A 1 4.49 -3.85 15.02
C MET A 1 3.18 -4.47 14.62
N GLU A 2 2.05 -3.90 15.03
CA GLU A 2 0.74 -4.45 14.67
C GLU A 2 0.40 -4.07 13.23
N CYS A 3 -0.02 -5.06 12.42
CA CYS A 3 -0.37 -4.87 11.02
C CYS A 3 -1.88 -4.99 10.85
N ASN A 4 -2.54 -3.85 10.70
CA ASN A 4 -4.02 -3.77 10.59
C ASN A 4 -4.53 -3.98 9.16
N PHE A 5 -3.72 -4.57 8.28
CA PHE A 5 -4.13 -4.92 6.92
C PHE A 5 -4.69 -6.34 6.89
N VAL A 6 -5.57 -6.61 5.93
CA VAL A 6 -6.13 -7.95 5.69
C VAL A 6 -5.92 -8.37 4.25
N VAL A 7 -5.80 -9.68 4.01
CA VAL A 7 -5.72 -10.23 2.65
C VAL A 7 -6.99 -9.88 1.87
N GLY A 8 -6.83 -9.49 0.61
CA GLY A 8 -7.89 -9.00 -0.27
C GLY A 8 -8.18 -7.50 -0.15
N GLN A 9 -7.60 -6.81 0.84
CA GLN A 9 -7.80 -5.37 1.01
C GLN A 9 -7.10 -4.56 -0.08
N LYS A 10 -7.80 -3.56 -0.63
CA LYS A 10 -7.18 -2.54 -1.49
C LYS A 10 -6.45 -1.50 -0.65
N VAL A 11 -5.22 -1.20 -1.03
CA VAL A 11 -4.36 -0.20 -0.38
C VAL A 11 -3.75 0.73 -1.43
N VAL A 12 -3.44 1.96 -1.03
CA VAL A 12 -2.73 2.93 -1.87
C VAL A 12 -1.34 3.15 -1.31
N CYS A 13 -0.35 3.18 -2.19
CA CYS A 13 1.02 3.57 -1.86
C CYS A 13 1.07 5.07 -1.56
N ILE A 14 1.46 5.48 -0.35
CA ILE A 14 1.50 6.90 0.06
C ILE A 14 2.89 7.53 0.00
N GLY A 15 3.90 6.73 -0.31
CA GLY A 15 5.27 7.20 -0.50
C GLY A 15 5.91 6.51 -1.67
N GLU A 16 7.20 6.74 -1.83
CA GLU A 16 8.00 5.99 -2.78
C GLU A 16 8.48 4.68 -2.14
N CYS A 17 8.25 3.59 -2.86
CA CYS A 17 8.67 2.24 -2.51
C CYS A 17 9.70 1.79 -3.55
N PHE A 18 10.92 2.35 -3.43
CA PHE A 18 12.03 1.96 -4.27
C PHE A 18 12.93 0.96 -3.55
N PRO A 19 13.44 -0.05 -4.27
CA PRO A 19 14.56 -0.85 -3.80
C PRO A 19 15.82 0.02 -3.77
N THR A 20 16.12 0.67 -2.64
CA THR A 20 17.34 1.49 -2.50
C THR A 20 18.58 0.67 -2.17
N HIS A 21 18.42 -0.59 -1.79
CA HIS A 21 19.50 -1.49 -1.44
C HIS A 21 19.76 -2.52 -2.55
N HIS A 22 21.03 -2.80 -2.83
CA HIS A 22 21.49 -3.77 -3.83
C HIS A 22 20.97 -5.20 -3.59
N LEU A 23 20.48 -5.50 -2.39
CA LEU A 23 19.84 -6.78 -2.06
C LEU A 23 18.41 -6.91 -2.60
N TYR A 24 17.78 -5.81 -3.06
CA TYR A 24 16.44 -5.83 -3.63
C TYR A 24 16.44 -5.90 -5.17
N ARG A 25 17.49 -6.48 -5.77
CA ARG A 25 17.56 -6.71 -7.23
C ARG A 25 16.32 -7.49 -7.66
N GLY A 26 15.47 -6.86 -8.48
CA GLY A 26 14.24 -7.47 -9.01
C GLY A 26 12.96 -7.10 -8.27
N LEU A 27 13.02 -6.33 -7.17
CA LEU A 27 11.81 -5.77 -6.57
C LEU A 27 11.19 -4.76 -7.54
N VAL A 28 9.91 -4.94 -7.85
CA VAL A 28 9.20 -4.00 -8.73
C VAL A 28 8.99 -2.68 -7.98
N PRO A 29 9.45 -1.53 -8.51
CA PRO A 29 9.22 -0.26 -7.84
C PRO A 29 7.74 0.09 -7.83
N ILE A 30 7.23 0.58 -6.70
CA ILE A 30 5.85 1.06 -6.58
C ILE A 30 5.85 2.59 -6.46
N THR A 31 5.23 3.24 -7.44
CA THR A 31 5.03 4.69 -7.46
C THR A 31 3.97 5.11 -6.43
N LYS A 32 4.13 6.32 -5.89
CA LYS A 32 3.12 6.94 -5.02
C LYS A 32 1.78 7.04 -5.76
N GLY A 33 0.68 6.74 -5.08
CA GLY A 33 -0.67 6.76 -5.63
C GLY A 33 -1.12 5.45 -6.27
N THR A 34 -0.22 4.49 -6.49
CA THR A 34 -0.59 3.18 -7.02
C THR A 34 -1.49 2.44 -6.03
N VAL A 35 -2.63 1.96 -6.53
CA VAL A 35 -3.58 1.13 -5.77
C VAL A 35 -3.28 -0.33 -6.06
N LEU A 36 -3.17 -1.12 -4.98
CA LEU A 36 -2.81 -2.53 -5.02
C LEU A 36 -3.71 -3.33 -4.08
N THR A 37 -3.79 -4.63 -4.30
CA THR A 37 -4.59 -5.56 -3.50
C THR A 37 -3.67 -6.45 -2.68
N VAL A 38 -3.81 -6.44 -1.36
CA VAL A 38 -3.02 -7.32 -0.47
C VAL A 38 -3.30 -8.78 -0.83
N ARG A 39 -2.26 -9.52 -1.21
CA ARG A 39 -2.32 -10.95 -1.50
C ARG A 39 -1.89 -11.78 -0.30
N GLU A 40 -0.88 -11.31 0.43
CA GLU A 40 -0.27 -12.04 1.54
C GLU A 40 0.33 -11.05 2.54
N ILE A 41 0.30 -11.44 3.81
CA ILE A 41 0.96 -10.73 4.91
C ILE A 41 2.04 -11.65 5.45
N THR A 42 3.28 -11.26 5.26
CA THR A 42 4.46 -12.03 5.66
C THR A 42 4.93 -11.60 7.05
N LYS A 43 5.49 -12.54 7.80
CA LYS A 43 6.19 -12.26 9.05
C LYS A 43 7.59 -12.84 8.97
N ALA A 44 8.59 -12.04 9.28
CA ALA A 44 9.98 -12.47 9.34
C ALA A 44 10.64 -11.99 10.62
N LYS A 45 11.50 -12.81 11.21
CA LYS A 45 12.29 -12.40 12.37
C LYS A 45 13.54 -11.65 11.90
N ARG A 46 13.74 -10.43 12.41
CA ARG A 46 14.92 -9.61 12.13
C ARG A 46 16.10 -10.10 12.97
N ILE A 47 17.30 -9.66 12.58
CA ILE A 47 18.57 -9.94 13.29
C ILE A 47 18.54 -9.39 14.72
N ASP A 48 17.84 -8.28 14.96
CA ASP A 48 17.63 -7.69 16.30
C ASP A 48 16.57 -8.43 17.14
N GLY A 49 16.10 -9.59 16.67
CA GLY A 49 15.10 -10.42 17.32
C GLY A 49 13.66 -9.94 17.16
N LYS A 50 13.43 -8.75 16.59
CA LYS A 50 12.09 -8.18 16.41
C LYS A 50 11.40 -8.77 15.19
N GLU A 51 10.08 -8.84 15.24
CA GLU A 51 9.27 -9.23 14.07
C GLU A 51 9.14 -8.07 13.08
N ALA A 52 9.41 -8.37 11.81
CA ALA A 52 9.05 -7.54 10.66
C ALA A 52 7.79 -8.10 10.01
N VAL A 53 6.91 -7.20 9.59
CA VAL A 53 5.73 -7.53 8.78
C VAL A 53 5.93 -6.95 7.40
N GLY A 54 5.62 -7.73 6.37
CA GLY A 54 5.64 -7.32 4.98
C GLY A 54 4.30 -7.58 4.28
N LEU A 55 4.08 -6.88 3.18
CA LEU A 55 2.92 -7.04 2.31
C LEU A 55 3.38 -7.51 0.92
N ARG A 56 2.69 -8.51 0.37
CA ARG A 56 2.77 -8.85 -1.06
C ARG A 56 1.44 -8.53 -1.74
N PHE A 57 1.47 -8.20 -3.02
CA PHE A 57 0.31 -7.69 -3.75
C PHE A 57 -0.08 -8.64 -4.90
N LYS A 58 -1.35 -8.62 -5.32
CA LYS A 58 -1.81 -9.47 -6.42
C LYS A 58 -1.27 -9.01 -7.77
N GLU A 59 -1.10 -7.71 -7.93
CA GLU A 59 -0.68 -7.04 -9.16
C GLU A 59 0.84 -7.14 -9.38
N ILE A 60 1.60 -7.53 -8.35
CA ILE A 60 3.07 -7.56 -8.37
C ILE A 60 3.53 -8.91 -7.87
N ILE A 61 4.18 -9.67 -8.75
CA ILE A 61 4.89 -10.90 -8.41
C ILE A 61 6.38 -10.57 -8.43
N ASN A 62 6.99 -10.46 -7.26
CA ASN A 62 8.42 -10.25 -7.18
C ASN A 62 9.15 -11.58 -7.47
N PRO A 63 10.39 -11.54 -7.98
CA PRO A 63 11.19 -12.74 -8.13
C PRO A 63 11.46 -13.37 -6.76
N SER A 64 11.34 -14.69 -6.70
CA SER A 64 11.74 -15.47 -5.54
C SER A 64 13.26 -15.64 -5.50
N MET A 65 13.83 -15.55 -4.31
CA MET A 65 15.25 -15.75 -4.06
C MET A 65 15.46 -16.83 -3.01
N VAL A 66 16.52 -17.62 -3.17
CA VAL A 66 16.95 -18.55 -2.12
C VAL A 66 17.69 -17.74 -1.05
N THR A 67 17.23 -17.85 0.19
CA THR A 67 17.81 -17.19 1.35
C THR A 67 18.26 -18.24 2.36
N LEU A 68 19.38 -17.98 3.04
CA LEU A 68 19.96 -18.90 4.02
C LEU A 68 19.01 -19.22 5.20
N HIS A 69 18.08 -18.30 5.51
CA HIS A 69 17.22 -18.40 6.69
C HIS A 69 15.75 -18.73 6.39
N HIS A 70 15.28 -18.52 5.16
CA HIS A 70 13.86 -18.69 4.81
C HIS A 70 13.64 -19.61 3.60
N GLY A 71 14.69 -20.26 3.08
CA GLY A 71 14.59 -21.03 1.84
C GLY A 71 14.20 -20.12 0.67
N ILE A 72 13.23 -20.54 -0.14
CA ILE A 72 12.72 -19.73 -1.25
C ILE A 72 11.83 -18.60 -0.70
N TRP A 73 12.23 -17.36 -0.94
CA TRP A 73 11.59 -16.16 -0.42
C TRP A 73 11.31 -15.13 -1.50
N GLU A 74 10.06 -14.72 -1.64
CA GLU A 74 9.67 -13.57 -2.45
C GLU A 74 9.73 -12.28 -1.61
N PHE A 75 10.28 -11.20 -2.16
CA PHE A 75 10.31 -9.93 -1.44
C PHE A 75 8.92 -9.34 -1.17
N ASP A 76 8.82 -8.68 -0.03
CA ASP A 76 7.64 -7.96 0.43
C ASP A 76 7.92 -6.46 0.61
N TYR A 77 6.85 -5.69 0.80
CA TYR A 77 6.92 -4.26 1.01
C TYR A 77 6.55 -3.90 2.44
N SER A 78 7.22 -2.88 2.99
CA SER A 78 6.91 -2.40 4.33
C SER A 78 5.48 -1.81 4.41
N PRO A 79 4.63 -2.26 5.34
CA PRO A 79 3.25 -1.78 5.50
C PRO A 79 3.17 -0.27 5.81
N ARG A 80 4.23 0.33 6.34
CA ARG A 80 4.31 1.78 6.66
C ARG A 80 4.10 2.69 5.44
N LYS A 81 4.28 2.17 4.24
CA LYS A 81 4.18 2.93 2.98
C LYS A 81 2.79 2.87 2.36
N PHE A 82 1.83 2.19 3.00
CA PHE A 82 0.50 1.96 2.47
C PHE A 82 -0.59 2.49 3.39
N ARG A 83 -1.72 2.84 2.79
CA ARG A 83 -2.97 3.17 3.51
C ARG A 83 -4.13 2.42 2.89
N PRO A 84 -5.14 2.02 3.69
CA PRO A 84 -6.32 1.36 3.15
C PRO A 84 -7.07 2.31 2.21
N VAL A 85 -7.50 1.79 1.06
CA VAL A 85 -8.44 2.50 0.20
C VAL A 85 -9.83 2.33 0.81
N ILE A 86 -10.35 3.40 1.39
CA ILE A 86 -11.68 3.43 1.96
C ILE A 86 -12.63 3.92 0.89
N GLN A 87 -13.57 3.08 0.47
CA GLN A 87 -14.68 3.52 -0.38
C GLN A 87 -15.61 4.37 0.49
N ARG A 88 -15.49 5.69 0.40
CA ARG A 88 -16.46 6.59 1.00
C ARG A 88 -17.75 6.50 0.19
N LYS A 89 -18.86 6.13 0.84
CA LYS A 89 -20.21 6.15 0.23
C LYS A 89 -20.74 7.58 0.04
N THR A 90 -20.01 8.59 0.50
CA THR A 90 -20.42 9.99 0.39
C THR A 90 -20.21 10.47 -1.04
N ASP A 91 -21.29 10.93 -1.66
CA ASP A 91 -21.27 11.52 -3.00
C ASP A 91 -20.48 12.83 -2.99
N ILE A 92 -19.39 12.88 -3.79
CA ILE A 92 -18.57 14.09 -3.93
C ILE A 92 -19.33 15.25 -4.58
N SER A 93 -20.45 14.96 -5.26
CA SER A 93 -21.32 15.94 -5.89
C SER A 93 -21.85 16.97 -4.90
N ILE A 94 -22.10 16.57 -3.64
CA ILE A 94 -22.54 17.46 -2.57
C ILE A 94 -21.46 18.52 -2.30
N PHE A 95 -20.19 18.11 -2.17
CA PHE A 95 -19.09 19.06 -1.96
C PHE A 95 -18.85 19.94 -3.19
N LYS A 96 -19.02 19.41 -4.40
CA LYS A 96 -18.94 20.22 -5.64
C LYS A 96 -20.03 21.28 -5.70
N ALA A 97 -21.25 20.96 -5.27
CA ALA A 97 -22.35 21.92 -5.20
C ALA A 97 -22.07 23.02 -4.15
N MET A 98 -21.47 22.67 -3.01
CA MET A 98 -21.08 23.66 -1.99
C MET A 98 -19.93 24.58 -2.42
N LEU A 99 -18.99 24.09 -3.23
CA LEU A 99 -17.85 24.88 -3.72
C LEU A 99 -18.20 25.82 -4.88
N ASN A 100 -19.31 25.57 -5.57
CA ASN A 100 -19.87 26.45 -6.60
C ASN A 100 -21.22 26.98 -6.12
N PRO A 101 -21.27 27.91 -5.14
CA PRO A 101 -22.52 28.57 -4.80
C PRO A 101 -23.04 29.26 -6.06
N SER A 102 -24.22 28.83 -6.54
CA SER A 102 -24.94 29.57 -7.56
C SER A 102 -25.14 30.99 -7.01
N LYS A 103 -24.67 31.99 -7.77
CA LYS A 103 -25.01 33.39 -7.50
C LYS A 103 -26.48 33.58 -7.87
N GLU A 104 -27.41 33.02 -7.11
CA GLU A 104 -28.80 33.42 -7.20
C GLU A 104 -28.90 34.82 -6.59
N GLN A 105 -29.07 35.81 -7.45
CA GLN A 105 -29.43 37.15 -7.04
C GLN A 105 -30.85 37.09 -6.50
N VAL A 106 -31.00 37.23 -5.19
CA VAL A 106 -32.29 37.52 -4.57
C VAL A 106 -32.66 38.95 -4.97
N THR A 107 -33.62 39.10 -5.89
CA THR A 107 -34.24 40.40 -6.16
C THR A 107 -35.17 40.75 -5.01
N ALA A 108 -34.93 41.91 -4.40
CA ALA A 108 -35.75 42.51 -3.35
C ALA A 108 -37.10 43.03 -3.88
#